data_AF-A0A6G3WQJ1-F1
#
_entry.id   AF-A0A6G3WQJ1-F1
#
_cell.length_a   1.000
_cell.length_b   1.000
_cell.length_c   1.000
_cell.angle_alpha   90.00
_cell.angle_beta   90.00
_cell.angle_gamma   90.00
#
_symmetry.space_group_name_H-M   'P 1'
#
loop_
_entity.id
_entity.type
_entity.pdbx_description
1 polymer ?
#
loop_
_entity_poly.entity_id
_entity_poly.type
_entity_poly.pdbx_seq_one_letter_code
_entity_poly.pdbx_strand_id
1 'polypeptide(L)'
;VFVFLGVEGASVYSRHAKRREDVGRATVLGFLSVFAVFASVTIVSYGLLPMAEIAELRQPSMAEVLESAVGTWGKVFVSVGLIVSVLGAYLAWTLMAAEVLFVAAKDKDMPRFLGRSTGAD
;
A
#
# COMPACT_ATOMS: atom_id res chain seq x y z
N VAL A 1 12.56 3.46 0.46
CA VAL A 1 11.74 4.60 -0.07
C VAL A 1 10.43 4.14 -0.69
N PHE A 2 10.36 2.98 -1.37
CA PHE A 2 9.13 2.42 -1.96
C PHE A 2 7.92 2.26 -1.01
N VAL A 3 8.13 2.13 0.30
CA VAL A 3 7.06 1.87 1.27
C VAL A 3 6.04 3.01 1.45
N PHE A 4 6.33 4.21 0.94
CA PHE A 4 5.41 5.35 0.92
C PHE A 4 4.92 5.72 -0.48
N LEU A 5 5.23 4.89 -1.48
CA LEU A 5 4.72 5.07 -2.83
C LEU A 5 3.18 4.97 -2.79
N GLY A 6 2.49 5.97 -3.37
CA GLY A 6 1.03 6.05 -3.35
C GLY A 6 0.44 7.09 -2.40
N VAL A 7 1.25 7.79 -1.59
CA VAL A 7 0.76 8.97 -0.82
C VAL A 7 0.15 10.04 -1.74
N GLU A 8 0.61 10.10 -2.99
CA GLU A 8 0.08 10.98 -4.04
C GLU A 8 -1.39 10.68 -4.37
N GLY A 9 -1.86 9.44 -4.15
CA GLY A 9 -3.27 9.06 -4.32
C GLY A 9 -4.22 9.87 -3.44
N ALA A 10 -3.77 10.35 -2.27
CA ALA A 10 -4.57 11.24 -1.43
C ALA A 10 -4.89 12.57 -2.15
N SER A 11 -3.98 13.06 -3.01
CA SER A 11 -4.22 14.25 -3.83
C SER A 11 -5.19 13.99 -4.97
N VAL A 12 -5.17 12.78 -5.57
CA VAL A 12 -6.11 12.37 -6.62
C VAL A 12 -7.53 12.28 -6.07
N TYR A 13 -7.72 11.71 -4.88
CA TYR A 13 -9.03 11.61 -4.23
C TYR A 13 -9.49 12.91 -3.54
N SER A 14 -8.62 13.92 -3.43
CA SER A 14 -8.97 15.22 -2.83
C SER A 14 -10.15 15.90 -3.54
N ARG A 15 -10.38 15.60 -4.83
CA ARG A 15 -11.51 16.10 -5.62
C ARG A 15 -12.87 15.64 -5.08
N HIS A 16 -12.92 14.52 -4.36
CA HIS A 16 -14.13 13.99 -3.72
C HIS A 16 -14.28 14.42 -2.26
N ALA A 17 -13.29 15.14 -1.70
CA ALA A 17 -13.35 15.59 -0.31
C ALA A 17 -14.29 16.78 -0.16
N LYS A 18 -15.13 16.75 0.89
CA LYS A 18 -16.08 17.83 1.19
C LYS A 18 -15.39 19.14 1.55
N ARG A 19 -14.19 19.08 2.15
CA ARG A 19 -13.40 20.25 2.57
C ARG A 19 -11.91 20.00 2.33
N ARG A 20 -11.17 21.03 1.91
CA ARG A 20 -9.73 20.93 1.62
C ARG A 20 -8.88 20.62 2.85
N GLU A 21 -9.31 21.08 4.03
CA GLU A 21 -8.61 20.80 5.31
C GLU A 21 -8.64 19.32 5.71
N ASP A 22 -9.68 18.58 5.30
CA ASP A 22 -9.83 17.16 5.62
C ASP A 22 -8.79 16.32 4.87
N VAL A 23 -8.41 16.76 3.66
CA VAL A 23 -7.38 16.11 2.85
C VAL A 23 -6.02 16.20 3.54
N GLY A 24 -5.62 17.40 3.96
CA GLY A 24 -4.33 17.59 4.64
C GLY A 24 -4.24 16.79 5.94
N ARG A 25 -5.32 16.79 6.74
CA ARG A 25 -5.41 15.97 7.96
C ARG A 25 -5.34 14.48 7.67
N ALA A 26 -6.08 13.99 6.67
CA ALA A 26 -6.08 12.59 6.29
C ALA A 26 -4.70 12.13 5.78
N THR A 27 -4.00 12.94 4.99
CA THR A 27 -2.65 12.63 4.51
C THR A 27 -1.65 12.55 5.67
N VAL A 28 -1.65 13.53 6.58
CA VAL A 28 -0.71 13.55 7.72
C VAL A 28 -1.00 12.40 8.67
N LEU A 29 -2.28 12.18 9.03
CA LEU A 29 -2.67 11.07 9.91
C LEU A 29 -2.35 9.72 9.28
N GLY A 30 -2.68 9.53 7.99
CA GLY A 30 -2.35 8.31 7.26
C GLY A 30 -0.85 8.05 7.24
N PHE A 31 -0.06 9.06 6.88
CA PHE A 31 1.40 8.96 6.84
C PHE A 31 1.99 8.62 8.22
N LEU A 32 1.63 9.38 9.26
CA LEU A 32 2.16 9.16 10.61
C LEU A 32 1.73 7.80 11.18
N SER A 33 0.51 7.35 10.87
CA SER A 33 0.03 6.04 11.32
C SER A 33 0.82 4.91 10.67
N VAL A 34 1.01 4.94 9.34
CA VAL A 34 1.81 3.94 8.62
C VAL A 34 3.27 3.98 9.07
N PHE A 35 3.82 5.18 9.25
CA PHE A 35 5.17 5.35 9.78
C PHE A 35 5.32 4.74 11.17
N ALA A 36 4.38 5.01 12.09
CA ALA A 36 4.40 4.45 13.43
C ALA A 36 4.31 2.92 13.42
N VAL A 37 3.49 2.34 12.53
CA VAL A 37 3.40 0.88 12.36
C VAL A 37 4.73 0.32 11.85
N PHE A 38 5.33 0.89 10.81
CA PHE A 38 6.63 0.43 10.30
C PHE A 38 7.75 0.57 11.32
N ALA A 39 7.82 1.70 12.03
CA ALA A 39 8.80 1.91 13.08
C ALA A 39 8.63 0.89 14.21
N SER A 40 7.39 0.66 14.67
CA SER A 40 7.09 -0.30 15.72
C SER A 40 7.51 -1.71 15.31
N VAL A 41 7.14 -2.11 14.09
CA VAL A 41 7.52 -3.39 13.50
C VAL A 41 9.05 -3.56 13.50
N THR A 42 9.79 -2.60 12.95
CA THR A 42 11.26 -2.67 12.90
C THR A 42 11.90 -2.73 14.29
N ILE A 43 11.46 -1.88 15.21
CA ILE A 43 12.01 -1.81 16.57
C ILE A 43 11.75 -3.11 17.33
N VAL A 44 10.52 -3.64 17.27
CA VAL A 44 10.14 -4.89 17.94
C VAL A 44 10.91 -6.07 17.34
N SER A 45 11.11 -6.12 16.03
CA SER A 45 11.92 -7.17 15.39
C SER A 45 13.34 -7.23 15.95
N TYR A 46 14.00 -6.08 16.10
CA TYR A 46 15.35 -6.01 16.69
C TYR A 46 15.38 -6.32 18.19
N GLY A 47 14.26 -6.14 18.90
CA GLY A 47 14.13 -6.54 20.30
C GLY A 47 13.94 -8.04 20.49
N LEU A 48 13.47 -8.76 19.46
CA LEU A 48 13.14 -10.19 19.53
C LEU A 48 14.27 -11.10 19.06
N LEU A 49 14.96 -10.73 17.98
CA LEU A 49 15.94 -11.58 17.32
C LEU A 49 17.31 -10.89 17.18
N PRO A 50 18.43 -11.62 17.36
CA PRO A 50 19.75 -11.10 17.05
C PRO A 50 19.88 -10.70 15.57
N MET A 51 20.66 -9.66 15.30
CA MET A 51 20.85 -9.14 13.94
C MET A 51 21.34 -10.21 12.94
N ALA A 52 22.18 -11.15 13.40
CA ALA A 52 22.68 -12.24 12.58
C ALA A 52 21.55 -13.17 12.11
N GLU A 53 20.58 -13.48 12.99
CA GLU A 53 19.43 -14.31 12.64
C GLU A 53 18.49 -13.57 11.69
N ILE A 54 18.23 -12.28 11.95
CA ILE A 54 17.38 -11.45 11.07
C ILE A 54 17.93 -11.38 9.64
N ALA A 55 19.25 -11.37 9.48
CA ALA A 55 19.91 -11.32 8.18
C ALA A 55 19.75 -12.62 7.37
N GLU A 56 19.54 -13.75 8.05
CA GLU A 56 19.33 -15.06 7.42
C GLU A 56 17.85 -15.37 7.18
N LEU A 57 16.92 -14.61 7.77
CA LEU A 57 15.48 -14.81 7.59
C LEU A 57 15.06 -14.70 6.13
N ARG A 58 14.21 -15.62 5.70
CA ARG A 58 13.71 -15.65 4.33
C ARG A 58 12.67 -14.54 4.18
N GLN A 59 12.77 -13.76 3.11
CA GLN A 59 11.76 -12.74 2.81
C GLN A 59 10.43 -13.42 2.46
N PRO A 60 9.30 -13.05 3.09
CA PRO A 60 9.09 -11.91 4.01
C PRO A 60 9.46 -12.20 5.48
N SER A 61 10.52 -11.56 5.97
CA SER A 61 11.08 -11.79 7.31
C SER A 61 10.11 -11.48 8.46
N MET A 62 9.12 -10.62 8.22
CA MET A 62 8.11 -10.28 9.23
C MET A 62 7.22 -11.44 9.66
N ALA A 63 7.00 -12.42 8.77
CA ALA A 63 6.21 -13.59 9.13
C ALA A 63 6.95 -14.45 10.16
N GLU A 64 8.28 -14.56 10.05
CA GLU A 64 9.15 -15.32 10.94
C GLU A 64 9.38 -14.58 12.26
N VAL A 65 9.53 -13.25 12.24
CA VAL A 65 9.58 -12.42 13.45
C VAL A 65 8.29 -12.55 14.27
N LEU A 66 7.12 -12.52 13.61
CA LEU A 66 5.86 -12.63 14.33
C LEU A 66 5.63 -14.07 14.85
N GLU A 67 6.15 -15.08 14.14
CA GLU A 67 6.19 -16.46 14.64
C GLU A 67 6.99 -16.58 15.93
N SER A 68 8.16 -15.94 16.02
CA SER A 68 8.97 -15.96 17.25
C SER A 68 8.31 -15.21 18.42
N ALA A 69 7.44 -14.22 18.14
CA ALA A 69 6.77 -13.42 19.15
C ALA A 69 5.51 -14.10 19.74
N VAL A 70 4.63 -14.64 18.89
CA VAL A 70 3.30 -15.12 19.28
C VAL A 70 3.00 -16.54 18.78
N GLY A 71 3.98 -17.23 18.20
CA GLY A 71 3.85 -18.57 17.64
C GLY A 71 3.28 -18.59 16.22
N THR A 72 3.12 -19.81 15.69
CA THR A 72 2.76 -20.05 14.28
C THR A 72 1.44 -19.41 13.84
N TRP A 73 0.50 -19.15 14.75
CA TRP A 73 -0.72 -18.42 14.43
C TRP A 73 -0.43 -17.00 13.91
N GLY A 74 0.55 -16.29 14.50
CA GLY A 74 0.94 -14.94 14.06
C GLY A 74 1.46 -14.93 12.62
N LYS A 75 2.25 -15.93 12.26
CA LYS A 75 2.73 -16.14 10.89
C LYS A 75 1.61 -16.34 9.90
N VAL A 76 0.64 -17.21 10.21
CA VAL A 76 -0.49 -17.47 9.32
C VAL A 76 -1.32 -16.20 9.14
N PHE A 77 -1.61 -15.48 10.22
CA PHE A 77 -2.37 -14.23 10.18
C PHE A 77 -1.71 -13.18 9.29
N VAL A 78 -0.41 -12.89 9.49
CA VAL A 78 0.33 -11.92 8.67
C VAL A 78 0.46 -12.38 7.22
N SER A 79 0.66 -13.68 6.99
CA SER A 79 0.77 -14.22 5.62
C SER A 79 -0.53 -14.04 4.84
N VAL A 80 -1.68 -14.29 5.45
CA VAL A 80 -2.99 -14.05 4.81
C VAL A 80 -3.18 -12.55 4.56
N GLY A 81 -2.88 -11.70 5.55
CA GLY A 81 -2.95 -10.25 5.38
C GLY A 81 -2.05 -9.74 4.25
N LEU A 82 -0.84 -10.29 4.11
CA LEU A 82 0.09 -9.98 3.04
C LEU A 82 -0.49 -10.33 1.67
N ILE A 83 -1.09 -11.51 1.51
CA ILE A 83 -1.72 -11.93 0.25
C ILE A 83 -2.82 -10.95 -0.14
N VAL A 84 -3.72 -10.62 0.78
CA VAL A 84 -4.81 -9.67 0.54
C VAL A 84 -4.26 -8.28 0.18
N SER A 85 -3.23 -7.82 0.89
CA SER A 85 -2.59 -6.54 0.63
C SER A 85 -1.94 -6.47 -0.76
N VAL A 86 -1.22 -7.52 -1.16
CA VAL A 86 -0.56 -7.60 -2.47
C VAL A 86 -1.58 -7.64 -3.60
N LEU A 87 -2.66 -8.42 -3.44
CA LEU A 87 -3.74 -8.47 -4.44
C LEU A 87 -4.47 -7.12 -4.57
N GLY A 88 -4.74 -6.46 -3.43
CA GLY A 88 -5.34 -5.12 -3.42
C GLY A 88 -4.45 -4.08 -4.10
N ALA A 89 -3.15 -4.10 -3.80
CA ALA A 89 -2.16 -3.24 -4.46
C ALA A 89 -2.12 -3.52 -5.97
N TYR A 90 -2.04 -4.79 -6.37
CA TYR A 90 -2.01 -5.20 -7.78
C TYR A 90 -3.23 -4.66 -8.55
N LEU A 91 -4.42 -4.80 -7.99
CA LEU A 91 -5.65 -4.24 -8.57
C LEU A 91 -5.59 -2.72 -8.67
N ALA A 92 -5.19 -2.02 -7.59
CA ALA A 92 -5.10 -0.56 -7.58
C ALA A 92 -4.13 -0.02 -8.64
N TRP A 93 -2.94 -0.63 -8.78
CA TRP A 93 -1.96 -0.25 -9.80
C TRP A 93 -2.46 -0.54 -11.22
N THR A 94 -3.17 -1.64 -11.42
CA THR A 94 -3.76 -1.98 -12.73
C THR A 94 -4.83 -0.97 -13.13
N LEU A 95 -5.72 -0.62 -12.19
CA LEU A 95 -6.76 0.39 -12.42
C LEU A 95 -6.16 1.77 -12.68
N MET A 96 -5.14 2.17 -11.93
CA MET A 96 -4.46 3.46 -12.15
C MET A 96 -3.80 3.53 -13.53
N ALA A 97 -3.15 2.45 -13.98
CA ALA A 97 -2.58 2.39 -15.32
C ALA A 97 -3.65 2.53 -16.42
N ALA A 98 -4.82 1.90 -16.23
CA ALA A 98 -5.95 2.04 -17.14
C ALA A 98 -6.54 3.46 -17.13
N GLU A 99 -6.73 4.06 -15.95
CA GLU A 99 -7.30 5.41 -15.77
C GLU A 99 -6.43 6.48 -16.46
N VAL A 100 -5.11 6.42 -16.28
CA VAL A 100 -4.17 7.36 -16.91
C VAL A 100 -4.29 7.32 -18.44
N LEU A 101 -4.38 6.12 -19.02
CA LEU A 101 -4.55 5.95 -20.47
C LEU A 101 -5.94 6.41 -20.95
N PHE A 102 -6.99 6.14 -20.17
CA PHE A 102 -8.36 6.51 -20.48
C PHE A 102 -8.57 8.04 -20.47
N VAL A 103 -8.06 8.73 -19.45
CA VAL A 103 -8.12 10.20 -19.34
C VAL A 103 -7.35 10.86 -20.48
N ALA A 104 -6.13 10.41 -20.78
CA ALA A 104 -5.35 10.91 -21.91
C ALA A 104 -6.06 10.69 -23.27
N ALA A 105 -6.78 9.58 -23.43
CA ALA A 105 -7.57 9.31 -24.63
C ALA A 105 -8.80 10.23 -24.74
N LYS A 106 -9.44 10.60 -23.61
CA LYS A 106 -10.52 11.61 -23.59
C LYS A 106 -10.01 13.00 -23.98
N ASP A 107 -8.80 13.36 -23.57
CA ASP A 107 -8.17 14.63 -23.92
C ASP A 107 -7.59 14.65 -25.36
N LYS A 108 -7.73 13.55 -26.11
CA LYS A 108 -7.27 13.35 -27.50
C LYS A 108 -5.74 13.25 -27.67
N ASP A 109 -5.02 13.08 -26.58
CA ASP A 109 -3.56 12.87 -26.59
C ASP A 109 -3.18 11.40 -26.82
N MET A 110 -4.15 10.48 -26.81
CA MET A 110 -3.96 9.04 -27.03
C MET A 110 -4.98 8.45 -28.03
N PRO A 111 -4.74 7.24 -28.58
CA PRO A 111 -5.64 6.60 -29.53
C PRO A 111 -7.08 6.45 -29.02
N ARG A 112 -8.06 6.79 -29.88
CA ARG A 112 -9.49 6.84 -29.54
C ARG A 112 -10.08 5.53 -28.99
N PHE A 113 -9.47 4.37 -29.28
CA PHE A 113 -9.96 3.10 -28.78
C PHE A 113 -9.77 2.93 -27.27
N LEU A 114 -8.79 3.62 -26.68
CA LEU A 114 -8.50 3.58 -25.24
C LEU A 114 -9.53 4.37 -24.41
N GLY A 115 -10.30 5.27 -25.03
CA GLY A 115 -11.36 6.04 -24.38
C GLY A 115 -12.73 5.34 -24.36
N ARG A 116 -12.81 4.08 -24.76
CA ARG A 116 -14.08 3.30 -24.72
C ARG A 116 -14.32 2.78 -23.30
N SER A 117 -15.44 3.16 -22.70
CA SER A 117 -15.98 2.53 -21.49
C SER A 117 -17.21 1.69 -21.83
N THR A 118 -17.44 0.60 -21.09
CA THR A 118 -18.67 -0.21 -21.18
C THR A 118 -19.59 0.24 -20.04
N GLY A 119 -20.84 0.57 -20.34
CA GLY A 119 -21.70 1.43 -19.50
C GLY A 119 -21.87 0.99 -18.04
N ALA A 120 -21.15 1.67 -17.15
CA ALA A 120 -21.49 1.86 -15.73
C ALA A 120 -20.69 3.03 -15.10
N ASP A 121 -20.17 3.97 -15.89
CA ASP A 121 -19.45 5.18 -15.44
C ASP A 121 -20.11 6.45 -15.99
#